data_AF-A0A967M4N9-F1
#
_entry.id   AF-A0A967M4N9-F1
#
_cell.length_a   1.000
_cell.length_b   1.000
_cell.length_c   1.000
_cell.angle_alpha   90.00
_cell.angle_beta   90.00
_cell.angle_gamma   90.00
#
_symmetry.space_group_name_H-M   'P 1'
#
loop_
_entity.id
_entity.type
_entity.pdbx_description
1 polymer ?
#
loop_
_entity_poly.entity_id
_entity_poly.type
_entity_poly.pdbx_seq_one_letter_code
_entity_poly.pdbx_strand_id
1 'polypeptide(L)'
;FKEQGSLLRDIGSVSPDGATVGVKRSMATLGEKGIWSAALLRHLGFHPVVSPRSDKEIAKIGVDRSRTEFCIARKLATGHAAVLNDHPAIEYLFNPSFIEQRRAEPPALKYCIYTESEGYVLNDVLSLDKDKQINPILHFGDLPLLVRQLKIEFDR
;
A
#
# COMPACT_ATOMS: atom_id res chain seq x y z
N PHE A 1 9.64 3.35 9.80
CA PHE A 1 9.67 3.71 8.35
C PHE A 1 10.97 4.37 7.94
N LYS A 2 11.43 5.47 8.60
CA LYS A 2 12.65 6.20 8.20
C LYS A 2 13.93 5.36 8.09
N GLU A 3 14.03 4.27 8.85
CA GLU A 3 15.14 3.32 8.76
C GLU A 3 15.12 2.46 7.49
N GLN A 4 13.97 2.37 6.83
CA GLN A 4 13.74 1.53 5.64
C GLN A 4 13.49 2.36 4.38
N GLY A 5 13.22 3.66 4.50
CA GLY A 5 12.87 4.52 3.37
C GLY A 5 12.58 5.97 3.78
N SER A 6 11.95 6.73 2.90
CA SER A 6 11.75 8.18 3.07
C SER A 6 10.29 8.57 3.32
N LEU A 7 10.09 9.75 3.91
CA LEU A 7 8.78 10.40 3.88
C LEU A 7 8.62 11.12 2.53
N LEU A 8 7.41 11.13 1.96
CA LEU A 8 7.16 11.81 0.67
C LEU A 8 7.66 13.26 0.64
N ARG A 9 7.43 14.01 1.73
CA ARG A 9 7.86 15.40 1.85
C ARG A 9 9.39 15.60 1.84
N ASP A 10 10.14 14.55 2.16
CA ASP A 10 11.59 14.59 2.26
C ASP A 10 12.25 14.07 0.96
N ILE A 11 11.49 13.49 0.01
CA ILE A 11 12.06 12.77 -1.16
C ILE A 11 12.91 13.65 -2.07
N GLY A 12 12.59 14.95 -2.18
CA GLY A 12 13.36 15.90 -3.00
C GLY A 12 14.73 16.27 -2.43
N SER A 13 15.01 15.93 -1.17
CA SER A 13 16.29 16.18 -0.51
C SER A 13 17.10 14.92 -0.21
N VAL A 14 16.61 13.75 -0.65
CA VAL A 14 17.32 12.46 -0.54
C VAL A 14 17.62 11.95 -1.95
N SER A 15 18.75 11.26 -2.12
CA SER A 15 18.98 10.45 -3.32
C SER A 15 18.40 9.06 -3.07
N PRO A 16 17.38 8.60 -3.82
CA PRO A 16 16.85 7.25 -3.68
C PRO A 16 17.89 6.21 -4.10
N ASP A 17 17.99 5.11 -3.35
CA ASP A 17 18.94 4.02 -3.64
C ASP A 17 18.42 3.04 -4.71
N GLY A 18 17.24 3.32 -5.28
CA GLY A 18 16.55 2.51 -6.30
C GLY A 18 15.24 3.16 -6.73
N ALA A 19 14.48 2.47 -7.59
CA ALA A 19 13.17 2.93 -8.05
C ALA A 19 12.23 3.19 -6.85
N THR A 20 11.53 4.32 -6.87
CA THR A 20 10.72 4.75 -5.72
C THR A 20 9.38 4.03 -5.70
N VAL A 21 9.02 3.48 -4.55
CA VAL A 21 7.76 2.74 -4.37
C VAL A 21 6.92 3.39 -3.28
N GLY A 22 5.77 3.93 -3.66
CA GLY A 22 4.81 4.55 -2.76
C GLY A 22 4.14 3.54 -1.84
N VAL A 23 4.24 3.75 -0.52
CA VAL A 23 3.55 3.00 0.52
C VAL A 23 2.57 3.92 1.23
N LYS A 24 1.28 3.58 1.22
CA LYS A 24 0.25 4.44 1.82
C LYS A 24 0.35 4.42 3.34
N ARG A 25 0.20 5.57 3.98
CA ARG A 25 0.07 5.71 5.44
C ARG A 25 -1.39 5.58 5.89
N SER A 26 -2.04 4.47 5.53
CA SER A 26 -3.44 4.19 5.87
C SER A 26 -3.71 2.68 5.88
N MET A 27 -4.90 2.28 6.31
CA MET A 27 -5.33 0.87 6.33
C MET A 27 -4.27 -0.04 6.98
N ALA A 28 -4.03 -1.23 6.41
CA ALA A 28 -3.08 -2.20 6.93
C ALA A 28 -1.64 -1.65 7.05
N THR A 29 -1.24 -0.74 6.17
CA THR A 29 0.12 -0.18 6.13
C THR A 29 0.33 1.02 7.07
N LEU A 30 -0.66 1.39 7.89
CA LEU A 30 -0.49 2.44 8.91
C LEU A 30 0.45 2.00 10.05
N GLY A 31 0.46 0.71 10.38
CA GLY A 31 1.21 0.14 11.50
C GLY A 31 2.39 -0.74 11.07
N GLU A 32 2.59 -1.85 11.77
CA GLU A 32 3.71 -2.77 11.59
C GLU A 32 3.84 -3.29 10.16
N LYS A 33 2.73 -3.60 9.49
CA LYS A 33 2.77 -4.06 8.09
C LYS A 33 3.32 -3.01 7.15
N GLY A 34 3.14 -1.71 7.43
CA GLY A 34 3.78 -0.65 6.64
C GLY A 34 5.30 -0.64 6.79
N ILE A 35 5.80 -0.92 8.00
CA ILE A 35 7.24 -1.04 8.27
C ILE A 35 7.79 -2.31 7.61
N TRP A 36 7.08 -3.43 7.75
CA TRP A 36 7.44 -4.69 7.09
C TRP A 36 7.47 -4.55 5.57
N SER A 37 6.46 -3.92 4.96
CA SER A 37 6.44 -3.66 3.52
C SER A 37 7.61 -2.80 3.06
N ALA A 38 7.96 -1.76 3.83
CA ALA A 38 9.14 -0.95 3.53
C ALA A 38 10.44 -1.76 3.61
N ALA A 39 10.59 -2.58 4.65
CA ALA A 39 11.75 -3.46 4.78
C ALA A 39 11.83 -4.45 3.61
N LEU A 40 10.71 -5.07 3.21
CA LEU A 40 10.63 -5.97 2.07
C LEU A 40 11.08 -5.26 0.79
N LEU A 41 10.45 -4.12 0.45
CA LEU A 41 10.76 -3.35 -0.76
C LEU A 41 12.24 -2.95 -0.81
N ARG A 42 12.80 -2.50 0.32
CA ARG A 42 14.22 -2.16 0.42
C ARG A 42 15.12 -3.37 0.16
N HIS A 43 14.82 -4.53 0.72
CA HIS A 43 15.60 -5.75 0.47
C HIS A 43 15.49 -6.23 -0.98
N LEU A 44 14.41 -5.89 -1.66
CA LEU A 44 14.22 -6.15 -3.09
C LEU A 44 14.90 -5.09 -3.99
N GLY A 45 15.60 -4.10 -3.42
CA GLY A 45 16.34 -3.08 -4.18
C GLY A 45 15.53 -1.82 -4.54
N PHE A 46 14.31 -1.68 -4.00
CA PHE A 46 13.50 -0.47 -4.18
C PHE A 46 13.74 0.56 -3.08
N HIS A 47 13.34 1.80 -3.35
CA HIS A 47 13.32 2.87 -2.36
C HIS A 47 11.89 3.16 -1.88
N PRO A 48 11.44 2.62 -0.73
CA PRO A 48 10.08 2.82 -0.28
C PRO A 48 9.86 4.25 0.23
N VAL A 49 8.75 4.87 -0.19
CA VAL A 49 8.37 6.24 0.18
C VAL A 49 6.97 6.22 0.79
N VAL A 50 6.84 6.69 2.03
CA VAL A 50 5.52 6.73 2.70
C VAL A 50 4.79 8.03 2.43
N SER A 51 3.48 7.94 2.18
CA SER A 51 2.62 9.12 2.04
C SER A 51 2.57 9.98 3.32
N PRO A 52 2.13 11.24 3.23
CA PRO A 52 2.03 12.14 4.39
C PRO A 52 1.10 11.63 5.50
N ARG A 53 1.05 12.37 6.62
CA ARG A 53 -0.02 12.13 7.60
C ARG A 53 -1.36 12.45 6.96
N SER A 54 -2.38 11.64 7.23
CA SER A 54 -3.75 11.95 6.81
C SER A 54 -4.16 13.34 7.30
N ASP A 55 -4.72 14.14 6.40
CA ASP A 55 -5.32 15.43 6.68
C ASP A 55 -6.67 15.54 5.95
N LYS A 56 -7.29 16.74 6.03
CA LYS A 56 -8.60 17.00 5.41
C LYS A 56 -8.53 16.91 3.88
N GLU A 57 -7.41 17.28 3.27
CA GLU A 57 -7.27 17.27 1.81
C GLU A 57 -7.15 15.83 1.30
N ILE A 58 -6.34 14.99 1.94
CA ILE A 58 -6.26 13.56 1.63
C ILE A 58 -7.62 12.89 1.82
N ALA A 59 -8.33 13.21 2.90
CA ALA A 59 -9.67 12.69 3.14
C ALA A 59 -10.65 13.13 2.06
N LYS A 60 -10.61 14.40 1.65
CA LYS A 60 -11.44 14.95 0.58
C LYS A 60 -11.17 14.28 -0.76
N ILE A 61 -9.90 14.15 -1.17
CA ILE A 61 -9.52 13.41 -2.39
C ILE A 61 -10.10 11.99 -2.35
N GLY A 62 -9.99 11.33 -1.19
CA GLY A 62 -10.54 10.01 -0.97
C GLY A 62 -12.05 9.93 -1.12
N VAL A 63 -12.79 10.89 -0.57
CA VAL A 63 -14.25 11.00 -0.69
C VAL A 63 -14.65 11.28 -2.14
N ASP A 64 -14.07 12.30 -2.76
CA ASP A 64 -14.42 12.77 -4.10
C ASP A 64 -14.12 11.73 -5.18
N ARG A 65 -13.04 10.96 -5.04
CA ARG A 65 -12.66 9.91 -6.00
C ARG A 65 -13.33 8.57 -5.74
N SER A 66 -14.01 8.36 -4.60
CA SER A 66 -14.64 7.07 -4.31
C SER A 66 -15.94 6.88 -5.10
N ARG A 67 -16.09 5.70 -5.74
CA ARG A 67 -17.27 5.36 -6.55
C ARG A 67 -18.50 4.95 -5.74
N THR A 68 -18.34 4.64 -4.46
CA THR A 68 -19.42 4.16 -3.59
C THR A 68 -19.20 4.63 -2.15
N GLU A 69 -20.19 4.39 -1.29
CA GLU A 69 -20.18 4.74 0.13
C GLU A 69 -19.32 3.79 0.96
N PHE A 70 -18.02 3.78 0.66
CA PHE A 70 -17.03 3.12 1.49
C PHE A 70 -16.87 3.80 2.85
N CYS A 71 -16.41 3.03 3.84
CA CYS A 71 -16.03 3.58 5.13
C CYS A 71 -14.86 4.58 5.00
N ILE A 72 -14.73 5.49 5.97
CA ILE A 72 -13.71 6.55 5.93
C ILE A 72 -12.28 6.00 5.82
N ALA A 73 -11.99 4.85 6.44
CA ALA A 73 -10.69 4.21 6.37
C ALA A 73 -10.32 3.84 4.92
N ARG A 74 -11.28 3.30 4.16
CA ARG A 74 -11.07 2.94 2.76
C ARG A 74 -11.01 4.17 1.85
N LYS A 75 -11.81 5.21 2.13
CA LYS A 75 -11.73 6.51 1.44
C LYS A 75 -10.35 7.14 1.67
N LEU A 76 -9.80 7.08 2.89
CA LEU A 76 -8.43 7.52 3.16
C LEU A 76 -7.38 6.75 2.36
N ALA A 77 -7.51 5.43 2.22
CA ALA A 77 -6.61 4.67 1.35
C ALA A 77 -6.65 5.13 -0.11
N THR A 78 -7.83 5.46 -0.64
CA THR A 78 -7.97 6.07 -1.97
C THR A 78 -7.26 7.42 -2.04
N GLY A 79 -7.44 8.28 -1.03
CA GLY A 79 -6.76 9.58 -0.97
C GLY A 79 -5.24 9.47 -0.93
N HIS A 80 -4.71 8.58 -0.09
CA HIS A 80 -3.26 8.33 -0.02
C HIS A 80 -2.70 7.73 -1.30
N ALA A 81 -3.42 6.79 -1.92
CA ALA A 81 -3.03 6.21 -3.20
C ALA A 81 -2.97 7.28 -4.29
N ALA A 82 -3.98 8.15 -4.37
CA ALA A 82 -4.03 9.27 -5.31
C ALA A 82 -2.85 10.24 -5.11
N VAL A 83 -2.57 10.64 -3.87
CA VAL A 83 -1.44 11.55 -3.57
C VAL A 83 -0.10 10.94 -3.98
N LEU A 84 0.11 9.65 -3.75
CA LEU A 84 1.34 8.97 -4.18
C LEU A 84 1.39 8.82 -5.71
N ASN A 85 0.28 8.42 -6.34
CA ASN A 85 0.18 8.23 -7.79
C ASN A 85 0.49 9.50 -8.57
N ASP A 86 -0.03 10.63 -8.08
CA ASP A 86 0.03 11.91 -8.76
C ASP A 86 1.38 12.63 -8.49
N HIS A 87 2.25 12.07 -7.64
CA HIS A 87 3.52 12.68 -7.28
C HIS A 87 4.67 12.25 -8.22
N PRO A 88 5.39 13.18 -8.87
CA PRO A 88 6.35 12.85 -9.93
C PRO A 88 7.58 12.08 -9.46
N ALA A 89 7.91 12.14 -8.17
CA ALA A 89 9.02 11.38 -7.59
C ALA A 89 8.65 9.93 -7.22
N ILE A 90 7.42 9.47 -7.48
CA ILE A 90 6.96 8.11 -7.20
C ILE A 90 6.84 7.34 -8.51
N GLU A 91 7.61 6.27 -8.65
CA GLU A 91 7.65 5.47 -9.86
C GLU A 91 6.62 4.33 -9.84
N TYR A 92 6.52 3.63 -8.71
CA TYR A 92 5.58 2.53 -8.50
C TYR A 92 4.71 2.76 -7.27
N LEU A 93 3.55 2.13 -7.21
CA LEU A 93 2.72 2.04 -6.01
C LEU A 93 2.63 0.62 -5.49
N PHE A 94 2.75 0.48 -4.18
CA PHE A 94 2.55 -0.77 -3.48
C PHE A 94 1.13 -0.84 -2.91
N ASN A 95 0.25 -1.63 -3.53
CA ASN A 95 -1.12 -1.86 -3.07
C ASN A 95 -1.36 -3.35 -2.75
N PRO A 96 -0.73 -3.86 -1.68
CA PRO A 96 -0.82 -5.26 -1.30
C PRO A 96 -2.23 -5.62 -0.81
N SER A 97 -2.65 -6.82 -1.16
CA SER A 97 -3.81 -7.49 -0.59
C SER A 97 -3.37 -8.36 0.58
N PHE A 98 -3.49 -7.83 1.80
CA PHE A 98 -3.16 -8.59 3.01
C PHE A 98 -4.26 -9.59 3.33
N ILE A 99 -3.99 -10.88 3.10
CA ILE A 99 -4.87 -11.97 3.45
C ILE A 99 -4.43 -12.53 4.79
N GLU A 100 -5.34 -12.57 5.75
CA GLU A 100 -5.08 -13.10 7.08
C GLU A 100 -6.04 -14.21 7.43
N GLN A 101 -5.52 -15.26 8.05
CA GLN A 101 -6.34 -16.37 8.49
C GLN A 101 -7.15 -15.97 9.73
N ARG A 102 -8.39 -16.47 9.78
CA ARG A 102 -9.22 -16.38 10.98
C ARG A 102 -8.48 -17.06 12.14
N ARG A 103 -8.31 -16.35 13.25
CA ARG A 103 -7.77 -16.91 14.48
C ARG A 103 -8.83 -17.78 15.18
N ALA A 104 -8.39 -18.93 15.68
CA ALA A 104 -9.24 -19.81 16.48
C ALA A 104 -9.54 -19.19 17.87
N GLU A 105 -8.57 -18.45 18.42
CA GLU A 105 -8.68 -17.82 19.73
C GLU A 105 -9.11 -16.34 19.66
N PRO A 106 -9.82 -15.83 20.69
CA PRO A 106 -10.18 -14.42 20.79
C PRO A 106 -8.98 -13.45 20.88
N PRO A 107 -9.10 -12.23 20.33
CA PRO A 107 -10.19 -11.82 19.46
C PRO A 107 -10.09 -12.56 18.12
N ALA A 108 -11.17 -13.24 17.74
CA ALA A 108 -11.28 -13.92 16.45
C ALA A 108 -11.45 -12.83 15.39
N LEU A 109 -10.33 -12.22 15.00
CA LEU A 109 -10.29 -11.08 14.08
C LEU A 109 -11.03 -11.46 12.80
N LYS A 110 -12.03 -10.66 12.45
CA LYS A 110 -12.67 -10.67 11.14
C LYS A 110 -11.95 -9.62 10.29
N TYR A 111 -11.36 -10.05 9.18
CA TYR A 111 -10.65 -9.13 8.29
C TYR A 111 -11.62 -8.42 7.35
N CYS A 112 -11.27 -7.19 7.03
CA CYS A 112 -12.06 -6.37 6.13
C CYS A 112 -11.82 -6.82 4.69
N ILE A 113 -12.88 -7.25 4.00
CA ILE A 113 -12.80 -7.64 2.58
C ILE A 113 -12.21 -6.56 1.68
N TYR A 114 -12.35 -5.27 2.06
CA TYR A 114 -11.78 -4.15 1.31
C TYR A 114 -10.29 -3.93 1.56
N THR A 115 -9.73 -4.52 2.61
CA THR A 115 -8.27 -4.63 2.80
C THR A 115 -7.73 -5.78 1.96
N GLU A 116 -8.43 -6.92 1.94
CA GLU A 116 -8.05 -8.10 1.15
C GLU A 116 -8.18 -7.89 -0.36
N SER A 117 -9.06 -6.97 -0.79
CA SER A 117 -9.23 -6.57 -2.19
C SER A 117 -8.64 -5.20 -2.51
N GLU A 118 -7.78 -4.64 -1.63
CA GLU A 118 -7.36 -3.24 -1.74
C GLU A 118 -6.70 -2.92 -3.09
N GLY A 119 -5.79 -3.78 -3.56
CA GLY A 119 -5.15 -3.64 -4.87
C GLY A 119 -6.18 -3.53 -5.99
N TYR A 120 -7.11 -4.48 -6.08
CA TYR A 120 -8.17 -4.46 -7.10
C TYR A 120 -9.03 -3.20 -7.03
N VAL A 121 -9.53 -2.84 -5.85
CA VAL A 121 -10.46 -1.71 -5.71
C VAL A 121 -9.75 -0.38 -6.00
N LEU A 122 -8.47 -0.22 -5.65
CA LEU A 122 -7.72 1.01 -5.98
C LEU A 122 -7.48 1.15 -7.47
N ASN A 123 -7.12 0.06 -8.17
CA ASN A 123 -6.97 0.08 -9.62
C ASN A 123 -8.25 0.51 -10.32
N ASP A 124 -9.42 -0.02 -9.90
CA ASP A 124 -10.71 0.36 -10.47
C ASP A 124 -11.07 1.82 -10.18
N VAL A 125 -10.96 2.24 -8.91
CA VAL A 125 -11.40 3.56 -8.46
C VAL A 125 -10.55 4.68 -9.05
N LEU A 126 -9.23 4.48 -9.12
CA LEU A 126 -8.29 5.52 -9.56
C LEU A 126 -7.81 5.36 -11.01
N SER A 127 -8.23 4.29 -11.71
CA SER A 127 -7.77 3.97 -13.07
C SER A 127 -6.24 3.95 -13.17
N LEU A 128 -5.59 3.27 -12.22
CA LEU A 128 -4.15 3.26 -12.08
C LEU A 128 -3.47 2.58 -13.27
N ASP A 129 -2.31 3.09 -13.67
CA ASP A 129 -1.45 2.46 -14.66
C ASP A 129 -0.90 1.15 -14.10
N LYS A 130 -1.35 0.03 -14.66
CA LYS A 130 -1.04 -1.32 -14.19
C LYS A 130 0.46 -1.57 -14.13
N ASP A 131 1.24 -1.04 -15.08
CA ASP A 131 2.68 -1.28 -15.18
C ASP A 131 3.48 -0.54 -14.09
N LYS A 132 2.82 0.40 -13.40
CA LYS A 132 3.37 1.10 -12.23
C LYS A 132 2.81 0.57 -10.91
N GLN A 133 2.07 -0.54 -10.92
CA GLN A 133 1.51 -1.11 -9.70
C GLN A 133 2.20 -2.41 -9.30
N ILE A 134 2.53 -2.50 -8.02
CA ILE A 134 2.97 -3.72 -7.34
C ILE A 134 1.84 -4.12 -6.38
N ASN A 135 1.02 -5.10 -6.77
CA ASN A 135 -0.23 -5.48 -6.10
C ASN A 135 -0.21 -6.94 -5.60
N PRO A 136 0.77 -7.36 -4.78
CA PRO A 136 0.88 -8.75 -4.38
C PRO A 136 -0.25 -9.16 -3.43
N ILE A 137 -0.63 -10.43 -3.50
CA ILE A 137 -1.54 -11.07 -2.54
C ILE A 137 -0.70 -11.71 -1.43
N LEU A 138 -0.73 -11.15 -0.23
CA LEU A 138 0.15 -11.54 0.87
C LEU A 138 -0.61 -12.37 1.90
N HIS A 139 -0.43 -13.70 1.85
CA HIS A 139 -1.05 -14.66 2.76
C HIS A 139 -0.26 -14.79 4.07
N PHE A 140 -0.52 -13.91 5.03
CA PHE A 140 0.11 -14.00 6.35
C PHE A 140 -0.40 -15.23 7.11
N GLY A 141 0.54 -16.03 7.59
CA GLY A 141 0.26 -17.35 8.19
C GLY A 141 0.49 -18.54 7.24
N ASP A 142 0.72 -18.28 5.95
CA ASP A 142 1.07 -19.30 4.94
C ASP A 142 2.28 -18.83 4.13
N LEU A 143 3.48 -19.07 4.66
CA LEU A 143 4.73 -18.61 4.06
C LEU A 143 4.97 -19.18 2.65
N PRO A 144 4.78 -20.48 2.37
CA PRO A 144 4.93 -21.02 1.02
C PRO A 144 4.03 -20.31 0.00
N LEU A 145 2.77 -20.06 0.36
CA LEU A 145 1.84 -19.36 -0.53
C LEU A 145 2.21 -17.89 -0.71
N LEU A 146 2.60 -17.21 0.36
CA LEU A 146 3.06 -15.82 0.30
C LEU A 146 4.26 -15.65 -0.64
N VAL A 147 5.28 -16.49 -0.53
CA VAL A 147 6.47 -16.44 -1.40
C VAL A 147 6.09 -16.72 -2.85
N ARG A 148 5.19 -17.69 -3.09
CA ARG A 148 4.69 -17.98 -4.44
C ARG A 148 3.98 -16.77 -5.06
N GLN A 149 3.15 -16.07 -4.30
CA GLN A 149 2.44 -14.88 -4.80
C GLN A 149 3.38 -13.70 -5.08
N LEU A 150 4.40 -13.50 -4.23
CA LEU A 150 5.44 -12.50 -4.51
C LEU A 150 6.17 -12.80 -5.82
N LYS A 151 6.53 -14.07 -6.06
CA LYS A 151 7.18 -14.46 -7.31
C LYS A 151 6.30 -14.18 -8.53
N ILE A 152 5.01 -14.54 -8.46
CA ILE A 152 4.06 -14.27 -9.55
C ILE A 152 3.97 -12.76 -9.85
N GLU A 153 3.94 -11.91 -8.83
CA GLU A 153 3.85 -10.46 -9.02
C GLU A 153 5.09 -9.87 -9.68
N PHE A 154 6.29 -10.33 -9.30
CA PHE A 154 7.54 -9.80 -9.84
C PHE A 154 8.01 -10.46 -11.16
N ASP A 155 7.40 -11.58 -11.56
CA ASP A 155 7.64 -12.22 -12.86
C ASP A 155 6.74 -11.63 -14.00
N ARG A 156 5.89 -10.65 -13.69
CA ARG A 156 4.89 -10.07 -14.62
C ARG A 156 5.50 -9.12 -15.65
#